data_AF-A0A8T4JXY4-F1
#
_entry.id   AF-A0A8T4JXY4-F1
#
_cell.length_a   1.000
_cell.length_b   1.000
_cell.length_c   1.000
_cell.angle_alpha   90.00
_cell.angle_beta   90.00
_cell.angle_gamma   90.00
#
_symmetry.space_group_name_H-M   'P 1'
#
loop_
_entity.id
_entity.type
_entity.pdbx_description
1 polymer ?
#
loop_
_entity_poly.entity_id
_entity_poly.type
_entity_poly.pdbx_seq_one_letter_code
_entity_poly.pdbx_strand_id
1 'polypeptide(L)'
;MKTKRNFLALMLSVCMAVLLLAGCGSNESGAIQSSALPASASTSASSLAVTPEPAEPESPVQGQTATLYVGTREVGFAEYPLSYEGELTPEILIQGIADLTGWDLTLAEAVTTGKGGMSVCMSEESSLFVGPPSPQKDEFHMFDGVQLAETILDSIQKTLQEGFTGEGGNPDALDIFYYMEGEQPLSLSNIGMSWPMDEPYIWENGQ
;
A
#
# COMPACT_ATOMS: atom_id res chain seq x y z
N MET A 1 18.03 -35.90 39.73
CA MET A 1 16.63 -36.12 39.29
C MET A 1 16.35 -35.04 38.23
N LYS A 2 16.58 -35.20 36.93
CA LYS A 2 16.05 -36.11 35.90
C LYS A 2 14.52 -36.07 35.77
N THR A 3 14.04 -35.05 35.07
CA THR A 3 12.73 -35.06 34.40
C THR A 3 12.99 -34.79 32.93
N LYS A 4 13.18 -35.86 32.15
CA LYS A 4 13.23 -35.83 30.69
C LYS A 4 11.78 -35.81 30.20
N ARG A 5 11.39 -34.75 29.49
CA ARG A 5 10.04 -34.59 28.95
C ARG A 5 10.04 -35.19 27.54
N ASN A 6 9.42 -36.36 27.43
CA ASN A 6 9.21 -37.07 26.19
C ASN A 6 8.10 -36.37 25.39
N PHE A 7 8.41 -35.87 24.20
CA PHE A 7 7.41 -35.53 23.19
C PHE A 7 8.06 -35.76 21.82
N LEU A 8 7.90 -36.95 21.28
CA LEU A 8 8.26 -37.26 19.89
C LEU A 8 7.20 -38.22 19.34
N ALA A 9 6.17 -37.63 18.73
CA ALA A 9 5.23 -38.31 17.88
C ALA A 9 4.65 -37.27 16.91
N LEU A 10 5.15 -37.26 15.67
CA LEU A 10 4.33 -36.81 14.55
C LEU A 10 4.72 -37.59 13.29
N MET A 11 3.69 -38.15 12.67
CA MET A 11 3.71 -39.15 11.62
C MET A 11 4.15 -38.56 10.27
N LEU A 12 4.94 -39.36 9.56
CA LEU A 12 5.26 -39.24 8.14
C LEU A 12 3.97 -39.41 7.31
N SER A 13 3.60 -38.42 6.49
CA SER A 13 2.65 -38.62 5.39
C SER A 13 3.08 -37.76 4.21
N VAL A 14 3.92 -38.36 3.35
CA VAL A 14 4.35 -37.81 2.07
C VAL A 14 3.58 -38.59 1.00
N CYS A 15 2.61 -37.95 0.36
CA CYS A 15 2.02 -38.39 -0.89
C CYS A 15 2.12 -37.24 -1.89
N MET A 16 3.18 -37.23 -2.71
CA MET A 16 3.29 -36.33 -3.85
C MET A 16 3.85 -37.10 -5.05
N ALA A 17 2.99 -37.30 -6.05
CA ALA A 17 3.29 -37.47 -7.46
C ALA A 17 1.90 -37.40 -8.16
N VAL A 18 1.66 -36.58 -9.18
CA VAL A 18 1.91 -36.94 -10.59
C VAL A 18 1.32 -35.82 -11.50
N LEU A 19 2.15 -35.35 -12.46
CA LEU A 19 1.90 -34.87 -13.86
C LEU A 19 1.30 -33.48 -14.20
N LEU A 20 2.21 -32.60 -14.68
CA LEU A 20 2.37 -31.97 -16.02
C LEU A 20 1.16 -31.75 -16.96
N LEU A 21 1.10 -30.53 -17.56
CA LEU A 21 0.95 -30.18 -19.00
C LEU A 21 0.79 -28.63 -19.10
N ALA A 22 1.75 -27.85 -19.60
CA ALA A 22 2.05 -27.51 -21.00
C ALA A 22 0.87 -26.88 -21.80
N GLY A 23 0.95 -25.56 -22.04
CA GLY A 23 0.10 -24.83 -22.98
C GLY A 23 0.73 -23.50 -23.40
N CYS A 24 1.40 -23.47 -24.55
CA CYS A 24 1.78 -22.26 -25.27
C CYS A 24 0.65 -21.91 -26.26
N GLY A 25 0.26 -20.64 -26.31
CA GLY A 25 -0.66 -20.10 -27.31
C GLY A 25 -0.24 -18.68 -27.69
N SER A 26 0.20 -18.53 -28.93
CA SER A 26 0.64 -17.31 -29.59
C SER A 26 -0.55 -16.48 -30.12
N ASN A 27 -0.21 -15.39 -30.84
CA ASN A 27 -1.00 -14.63 -31.85
C ASN A 27 -1.55 -13.28 -31.32
N GLU A 28 -0.90 -12.14 -31.57
CA GLU A 28 -0.64 -11.37 -32.81
C GLU A 28 -1.75 -10.36 -33.20
N SER A 29 -1.28 -9.13 -33.46
CA SER A 29 -1.75 -8.12 -34.42
C SER A 29 -3.18 -7.54 -34.36
N GLY A 30 -3.24 -6.21 -34.44
CA GLY A 30 -4.44 -5.51 -34.89
C GLY A 30 -4.37 -3.99 -34.77
N ALA A 31 -3.69 -3.35 -35.70
CA ALA A 31 -3.67 -1.90 -35.88
C ALA A 31 -4.92 -1.36 -36.62
N ILE A 32 -4.95 -0.03 -36.75
CA ILE A 32 -5.71 0.83 -37.71
C ILE A 32 -7.08 1.29 -37.18
N GLN A 33 -7.22 2.54 -36.71
CA GLN A 33 -7.43 3.80 -37.46
C GLN A 33 -8.71 3.85 -38.33
N SER A 34 -9.51 4.90 -38.12
CA SER A 34 -10.13 5.77 -39.16
C SER A 34 -11.35 6.48 -38.55
N SER A 35 -11.33 7.82 -38.48
CA SER A 35 -11.98 8.76 -39.43
C SER A 35 -13.49 8.89 -39.17
N ALA A 36 -14.15 10.04 -39.24
CA ALA A 36 -13.81 11.36 -39.77
C ALA A 36 -14.96 12.36 -39.49
N LEU A 37 -14.60 13.66 -39.37
CA LEU A 37 -15.24 14.87 -39.96
C LEU A 37 -16.69 15.27 -39.55
N PRO A 38 -17.18 16.50 -39.88
CA PRO A 38 -16.51 17.77 -40.21
C PRO A 38 -17.16 19.04 -39.56
N ALA A 39 -16.57 20.19 -39.91
CA ALA A 39 -17.22 21.49 -40.19
C ALA A 39 -17.52 22.44 -39.02
N SER A 40 -16.72 23.51 -38.95
CA SER A 40 -17.17 24.82 -38.47
C SER A 40 -16.88 25.89 -39.52
N ALA A 41 -17.93 26.60 -39.89
CA ALA A 41 -17.92 27.77 -40.75
C ALA A 41 -17.63 29.05 -39.95
N SER A 42 -16.91 29.96 -40.61
CA SER A 42 -17.11 31.42 -40.68
C SER A 42 -17.47 32.23 -39.42
N THR A 43 -16.50 33.06 -39.02
CA THR A 43 -16.60 34.53 -38.84
C THR A 43 -17.99 35.16 -38.63
N SER A 44 -18.20 35.83 -37.49
CA SER A 44 -18.36 37.30 -37.40
C SER A 44 -18.68 37.79 -36.00
N ALA A 45 -18.19 38.99 -35.71
CA ALA A 45 -18.35 39.76 -34.49
C ALA A 45 -19.82 40.13 -34.19
N SER A 46 -20.18 40.30 -32.92
CA SER A 46 -20.47 41.60 -32.31
C SER A 46 -21.12 41.44 -30.93
N SER A 47 -20.54 42.14 -29.95
CA SER A 47 -21.19 42.80 -28.79
C SER A 47 -22.46 42.19 -28.19
N LEU A 48 -22.38 41.75 -26.93
CA LEU A 48 -23.36 42.06 -25.88
C LEU A 48 -22.75 41.74 -24.51
N ALA A 49 -22.99 42.63 -23.55
CA ALA A 49 -22.56 42.49 -22.17
C ALA A 49 -23.11 41.20 -21.55
N VAL A 50 -22.23 40.36 -21.03
CA VAL A 50 -22.56 39.23 -20.17
C VAL A 50 -22.06 39.58 -18.77
N THR A 51 -23.01 39.93 -17.91
CA THR A 51 -22.88 39.83 -16.45
C THR A 51 -22.22 38.49 -16.12
N PRO A 52 -21.15 38.41 -15.30
CA PRO A 52 -20.70 37.12 -14.82
C PRO A 52 -21.83 36.53 -13.97
N GLU A 53 -22.49 35.52 -14.53
CA GLU A 53 -23.31 34.58 -13.79
C GLU A 53 -22.44 34.05 -12.64
N PRO A 54 -22.91 34.07 -11.39
CA PRO A 54 -22.19 33.42 -10.30
C PRO A 54 -22.04 31.97 -10.69
N ALA A 55 -20.80 31.52 -10.88
CA ALA A 55 -20.51 30.10 -11.04
C ALA A 55 -21.23 29.35 -9.92
N GLU A 56 -22.23 28.55 -10.29
CA GLU A 56 -22.81 27.59 -9.36
C GLU A 56 -21.64 26.78 -8.78
N PRO A 57 -21.62 26.52 -7.46
CA PRO A 57 -20.59 25.67 -6.89
C PRO A 57 -20.64 24.34 -7.64
N GLU A 58 -19.54 24.01 -8.31
CA GLU A 58 -19.34 22.69 -8.91
C GLU A 58 -19.71 21.67 -7.83
N SER A 59 -20.72 20.85 -8.12
CA SER A 59 -21.12 19.79 -7.22
C SER A 59 -19.89 18.94 -6.93
N PRO A 60 -19.53 18.67 -5.66
CA PRO A 60 -18.34 17.91 -5.37
C PRO A 60 -18.45 16.57 -6.10
N VAL A 61 -17.44 16.24 -6.89
CA VAL A 61 -17.27 14.89 -7.43
C VAL A 61 -17.41 13.95 -6.22
N GLN A 62 -18.38 13.05 -6.24
CA GLN A 62 -18.61 12.12 -5.13
C GLN A 62 -17.46 11.12 -5.11
N GLY A 63 -16.35 11.50 -4.48
CA GLY A 63 -15.23 10.62 -4.19
C GLY A 63 -15.68 9.51 -3.24
N GLN A 64 -15.09 8.33 -3.41
CA GLN A 64 -15.21 7.26 -2.44
C GLN A 64 -14.32 7.59 -1.23
N THR A 65 -14.68 7.05 -0.06
CA THR A 65 -13.92 7.28 1.17
C THR A 65 -13.33 5.98 1.69
N ALA A 66 -12.06 6.01 2.09
CA ALA A 66 -11.39 4.98 2.88
C ALA A 66 -10.90 5.58 4.20
N THR A 67 -10.45 4.73 5.13
CA THR A 67 -9.87 5.15 6.41
C THR A 67 -8.40 4.79 6.43
N LEU A 68 -7.55 5.76 6.76
CA LEU A 68 -6.14 5.58 7.04
C LEU A 68 -5.95 5.44 8.54
N TYR A 69 -5.07 4.52 8.94
CA TYR A 69 -4.75 4.23 10.33
C TYR A 69 -3.29 4.61 10.56
N VAL A 70 -3.03 5.61 11.40
CA VAL A 70 -1.66 6.08 11.72
C VAL A 70 -1.38 5.87 13.20
N GLY A 71 -0.33 5.11 13.51
CA GLY A 71 0.06 4.79 14.88
C GLY A 71 0.84 3.47 14.97
N THR A 72 0.91 2.91 16.18
CA THR A 72 1.55 1.62 16.44
C THR A 72 0.58 0.67 17.11
N ARG A 73 0.85 -0.64 17.04
CA ARG A 73 0.03 -1.65 17.73
C ARG A 73 0.04 -1.49 19.25
N GLU A 74 1.13 -1.00 19.82
CA GLU A 74 1.25 -0.78 21.27
C GLU A 74 0.41 0.41 21.76
N VAL A 75 0.46 1.54 21.03
CA VAL A 75 -0.21 2.78 21.45
C VAL A 75 -1.66 2.86 20.94
N GLY A 76 -1.92 2.25 19.78
CA GLY A 76 -3.17 2.36 19.03
C GLY A 76 -3.03 3.23 17.79
N PHE A 77 -4.08 3.23 16.97
CA PHE A 77 -4.12 3.92 15.69
C PHE A 77 -5.13 5.07 15.72
N ALA A 78 -4.70 6.24 15.25
CA ALA A 78 -5.60 7.34 14.91
C ALA A 78 -6.17 7.13 13.49
N GLU A 79 -7.43 7.49 13.30
CA GLU A 79 -8.17 7.29 12.06
C GLU A 79 -8.31 8.61 11.28
N TYR A 80 -8.01 8.57 9.99
CA TYR A 80 -8.09 9.72 9.10
C TYR A 80 -8.86 9.36 7.82
N PRO A 81 -9.82 10.17 7.38
CA PRO A 81 -10.53 9.90 6.13
C PRO A 81 -9.63 10.18 4.93
N LEU A 82 -9.60 9.25 3.97
CA LEU A 82 -9.02 9.44 2.65
C LEU A 82 -10.13 9.48 1.60
N SER A 83 -10.19 10.56 0.83
CA SER A 83 -11.04 10.63 -0.36
C SER A 83 -10.26 10.19 -1.59
N TYR A 84 -10.83 9.31 -2.40
CA TYR A 84 -10.19 8.80 -3.62
C TYR A 84 -11.21 8.59 -4.75
N GLU A 85 -10.70 8.47 -5.98
CA GLU A 85 -11.49 8.22 -7.18
C GLU A 85 -11.07 6.88 -7.81
N GLY A 86 -12.01 6.20 -8.47
CA GLY A 86 -11.75 4.92 -9.13
C GLY A 86 -11.74 3.71 -8.19
N GLU A 87 -10.96 2.69 -8.53
CA GLU A 87 -10.82 1.47 -7.72
C GLU A 87 -9.82 1.70 -6.58
N LEU A 88 -10.13 1.22 -5.38
CA LEU A 88 -9.20 1.29 -4.26
C LEU A 88 -8.04 0.33 -4.48
N THR A 89 -6.82 0.86 -4.59
CA THR A 89 -5.59 0.06 -4.65
C THR A 89 -4.76 0.22 -3.37
N PRO A 90 -3.88 -0.75 -3.04
CA PRO A 90 -2.97 -0.61 -1.90
C PRO A 90 -2.10 0.65 -1.99
N GLU A 91 -1.68 1.01 -3.19
CA GLU A 91 -0.86 2.20 -3.45
C GLU A 91 -1.62 3.49 -3.12
N ILE A 92 -2.93 3.56 -3.38
CA ILE A 92 -3.75 4.71 -2.99
C ILE A 92 -3.74 4.89 -1.46
N LEU A 93 -3.84 3.80 -0.70
CA LEU A 93 -3.81 3.86 0.76
C LEU A 93 -2.42 4.25 1.29
N ILE A 94 -1.35 3.66 0.75
CA ILE A 94 0.03 3.98 1.15
C ILE A 94 0.37 5.43 0.81
N GLN A 95 0.00 5.89 -0.39
CA GLN A 95 0.17 7.28 -0.78
C GLN A 95 -0.67 8.22 0.08
N GLY A 96 -1.89 7.81 0.47
CA GLY A 96 -2.72 8.56 1.40
C GLY A 96 -2.02 8.80 2.75
N ILE A 97 -1.32 7.79 3.29
CA ILE A 97 -0.51 7.95 4.50
C ILE A 97 0.64 8.93 4.23
N ALA A 98 1.36 8.78 3.11
CA ALA A 98 2.45 9.67 2.74
C ALA A 98 2.01 11.15 2.65
N ASP A 99 0.89 11.41 1.99
CA ASP A 99 0.33 12.75 1.83
C ASP A 99 -0.11 13.34 3.18
N LEU A 100 -0.75 12.51 4.02
CA LEU A 100 -1.21 12.87 5.36
C LEU A 100 -0.05 13.23 6.27
N THR A 101 0.97 12.38 6.37
CA THR A 101 2.08 12.53 7.34
C THR A 101 3.22 13.39 6.82
N GLY A 102 3.39 13.44 5.50
CA GLY A 102 4.53 14.03 4.80
C GLY A 102 5.73 13.09 4.66
N TRP A 103 5.66 11.85 5.15
CA TRP A 103 6.73 10.87 4.98
C TRP A 103 6.85 10.42 3.53
N ASP A 104 8.06 10.12 3.09
CA ASP A 104 8.29 9.47 1.81
C ASP A 104 8.01 7.97 1.98
N LEU A 105 6.94 7.47 1.37
CA LEU A 105 6.57 6.05 1.38
C LEU A 105 6.69 5.44 -0.02
N THR A 106 7.61 5.95 -0.85
CA THR A 106 7.84 5.46 -2.19
C THR A 106 8.12 3.96 -2.17
N LEU A 107 7.43 3.24 -3.05
CA LEU A 107 7.61 1.81 -3.26
C LEU A 107 8.55 1.57 -4.43
N ALA A 108 9.40 0.56 -4.35
CA ALA A 108 10.25 0.16 -5.48
C ALA A 108 9.47 -0.68 -6.52
N GLU A 109 8.44 -1.39 -6.07
CA GLU A 109 7.56 -2.21 -6.91
C GLU A 109 6.10 -2.05 -6.47
N ALA A 110 5.16 -2.34 -7.36
CA ALA A 110 3.73 -2.35 -7.01
C ALA A 110 3.43 -3.40 -5.95
N VAL A 111 2.42 -3.15 -5.11
CA VAL A 111 2.02 -4.09 -4.07
C VAL A 111 1.45 -5.34 -4.74
N THR A 112 1.96 -6.50 -4.36
CA THR A 112 1.50 -7.78 -4.90
C THR A 112 0.58 -8.49 -3.92
N THR A 113 -0.57 -8.95 -4.39
CA THR A 113 -1.49 -9.78 -3.60
C THR A 113 -1.24 -11.25 -3.91
N GLY A 114 -0.97 -12.07 -2.89
CA GLY A 114 -0.66 -13.49 -3.06
C GLY A 114 -0.52 -14.24 -1.74
N LYS A 115 -0.57 -15.58 -1.76
CA LYS A 115 -0.38 -16.47 -0.59
C LYS A 115 -1.30 -16.21 0.63
N GLY A 116 -2.38 -15.45 0.48
CA GLY A 116 -3.26 -15.06 1.60
C GLY A 116 -2.93 -13.70 2.20
N GLY A 117 -2.02 -12.93 1.60
CA GLY A 117 -1.59 -11.63 2.07
C GLY A 117 -1.21 -10.64 0.96
N MET A 118 -0.56 -9.55 1.36
CA MET A 118 -0.01 -8.52 0.48
C MET A 118 1.47 -8.32 0.77
N SER A 119 2.27 -8.14 -0.28
CA SER A 119 3.70 -7.86 -0.15
C SER A 119 4.02 -6.45 -0.64
N VAL A 120 4.70 -5.66 0.18
CA VAL A 120 5.03 -4.26 -0.04
C VAL A 120 6.54 -4.11 -0.18
N CYS A 121 6.99 -3.65 -1.36
CA CYS A 121 8.40 -3.43 -1.64
C CYS A 121 8.80 -1.98 -1.34
N MET A 122 9.48 -1.75 -0.22
CA MET A 122 9.90 -0.40 0.17
C MET A 122 11.10 0.07 -0.66
N SER A 123 11.06 1.30 -1.17
CA SER A 123 12.23 1.93 -1.79
C SER A 123 13.25 2.34 -0.74
N GLU A 124 14.54 2.24 -1.07
CA GLU A 124 15.63 2.78 -0.27
C GLU A 124 15.59 4.32 -0.16
N GLU A 125 14.79 4.99 -0.98
CA GLU A 125 14.55 6.44 -0.91
C GLU A 125 13.49 6.79 0.15
N SER A 126 12.71 5.81 0.64
CA SER A 126 11.64 6.04 1.61
C SER A 126 12.16 6.49 2.98
N SER A 127 11.28 7.11 3.76
CA SER A 127 11.56 7.60 5.11
C SER A 127 12.03 6.52 6.09
N LEU A 128 11.82 5.25 5.80
CA LEU A 128 12.40 4.15 6.57
C LEU A 128 13.95 4.18 6.56
N PHE A 129 14.54 4.58 5.43
CA PHE A 129 15.98 4.56 5.21
C PHE A 129 16.60 5.95 5.36
N VAL A 130 15.94 6.99 4.83
CA VAL A 130 16.48 8.35 4.82
C VAL A 130 16.00 9.21 6.00
N GLY A 131 15.02 8.72 6.78
CA GLY A 131 14.39 9.45 7.86
C GLY A 131 13.20 10.31 7.41
N PRO A 132 12.56 11.04 8.35
CA PRO A 132 11.40 11.85 8.04
C PRO A 132 11.83 13.15 7.31
N PRO A 133 10.92 13.82 6.59
CA PRO A 133 11.24 15.09 5.92
C PRO A 133 11.64 16.18 6.93
N SER A 134 12.38 17.19 6.45
CA SER A 134 12.72 18.37 7.25
C SER A 134 12.20 19.64 6.55
N PRO A 135 11.30 20.42 7.19
CA PRO A 135 10.68 20.20 8.50
C PRO A 135 9.63 19.07 8.50
N GLN A 136 9.40 18.45 9.66
CA GLN A 136 8.30 17.51 9.88
C GLN A 136 6.98 18.26 10.14
N LYS A 137 5.84 17.62 9.86
CA LYS A 137 4.53 18.11 10.34
C LYS A 137 4.42 17.89 11.84
N ASP A 138 3.89 18.87 12.57
CA ASP A 138 3.84 18.84 14.04
C ASP A 138 3.09 17.62 14.61
N GLU A 139 1.99 17.21 13.97
CA GLU A 139 1.16 16.07 14.40
C GLU A 139 1.85 14.71 14.23
N PHE A 140 2.76 14.59 13.25
CA PHE A 140 3.41 13.33 12.87
C PHE A 140 4.91 13.37 13.18
N HIS A 141 5.31 14.21 14.14
CA HIS A 141 6.69 14.38 14.50
C HIS A 141 7.25 13.11 15.16
N MET A 142 8.30 12.55 14.57
CA MET A 142 9.03 11.41 15.11
C MET A 142 10.37 11.86 15.69
N PHE A 143 10.72 11.32 16.86
CA PHE A 143 11.92 11.71 17.60
C PHE A 143 13.14 10.85 17.27
N ASP A 144 12.92 9.61 16.81
CA ASP A 144 13.98 8.70 16.42
C ASP A 144 13.56 7.74 15.30
N GLY A 145 14.55 7.04 14.75
CA GLY A 145 14.35 6.13 13.61
C GLY A 145 13.59 4.85 13.98
N VAL A 146 13.65 4.40 15.24
CA VAL A 146 12.92 3.20 15.69
C VAL A 146 11.44 3.52 15.72
N GLN A 147 11.08 4.63 16.38
CA GLN A 147 9.71 5.13 16.45
C GLN A 147 9.13 5.38 15.05
N LEU A 148 9.91 6.01 14.17
CA LEU A 148 9.50 6.27 12.79
C LEU A 148 9.23 4.97 12.03
N ALA A 149 10.17 4.01 12.07
CA ALA A 149 10.05 2.76 11.34
C ALA A 149 8.85 1.93 11.84
N GLU A 150 8.69 1.79 13.15
CA GLU A 150 7.54 1.09 13.75
C GLU A 150 6.24 1.72 13.29
N THR A 151 6.13 3.04 13.42
CA THR A 151 4.89 3.74 13.07
C THR A 151 4.58 3.60 11.59
N ILE A 152 5.56 3.75 10.70
CA ILE A 152 5.35 3.58 9.26
C ILE A 152 4.84 2.17 8.94
N LEU A 153 5.56 1.15 9.40
CA LEU A 153 5.26 -0.25 9.05
C LEU A 153 3.93 -0.71 9.66
N ASP A 154 3.63 -0.32 10.90
CA ASP A 154 2.36 -0.63 11.55
C ASP A 154 1.19 0.11 10.90
N SER A 155 1.36 1.38 10.53
CA SER A 155 0.33 2.19 9.88
C SER A 155 -0.04 1.64 8.50
N ILE A 156 0.97 1.28 7.69
CA ILE A 156 0.75 0.63 6.39
C ILE A 156 0.05 -0.72 6.60
N GLN A 157 0.55 -1.56 7.52
CA GLN A 157 -0.05 -2.88 7.79
C GLN A 157 -1.53 -2.72 8.15
N LYS A 158 -1.83 -1.90 9.15
CA LYS A 158 -3.20 -1.73 9.65
C LYS A 158 -4.13 -1.18 8.58
N THR A 159 -3.67 -0.20 7.83
CA THR A 159 -4.46 0.43 6.76
C THR A 159 -4.78 -0.56 5.64
N LEU A 160 -3.82 -1.38 5.20
CA LEU A 160 -4.07 -2.39 4.18
C LEU A 160 -5.00 -3.49 4.68
N GLN A 161 -4.81 -3.95 5.93
CA GLN A 161 -5.65 -4.97 6.55
C GLN A 161 -7.12 -4.55 6.63
N GLU A 162 -7.40 -3.34 7.09
CA GLU A 162 -8.77 -2.81 7.17
C GLU A 162 -9.33 -2.49 5.77
N GLY A 163 -8.49 -1.97 4.87
CA GLY A 163 -8.91 -1.58 3.52
C GLY A 163 -9.30 -2.74 2.61
N PHE A 164 -8.72 -3.93 2.81
CA PHE A 164 -8.85 -5.06 1.86
C PHE A 164 -9.44 -6.34 2.43
N THR A 165 -9.79 -6.37 3.71
CA THR A 165 -10.43 -7.54 4.32
C THR A 165 -11.92 -7.67 3.96
N GLY A 166 -12.55 -6.57 3.57
CA GLY A 166 -13.97 -6.53 3.22
C GLY A 166 -14.91 -6.64 4.44
N GLU A 167 -16.19 -6.38 4.20
CA GLU A 167 -17.19 -6.30 5.27
C GLU A 167 -17.38 -7.65 5.99
N GLY A 168 -17.19 -7.64 7.32
CA GLY A 168 -17.34 -8.83 8.16
C GLY A 168 -16.17 -9.81 8.12
N GLY A 169 -15.09 -9.50 7.38
CA GLY A 169 -13.83 -10.25 7.44
C GLY A 169 -13.02 -9.93 8.71
N ASN A 170 -11.98 -10.73 8.97
CA ASN A 170 -11.04 -10.47 10.05
C ASN A 170 -9.78 -9.75 9.50
N PRO A 171 -9.54 -8.47 9.83
CA PRO A 171 -8.42 -7.71 9.26
C PRO A 171 -7.06 -8.31 9.63
N ASP A 172 -6.95 -8.91 10.82
CA ASP A 172 -5.74 -9.57 11.27
C ASP A 172 -5.45 -10.90 10.52
N ALA A 173 -6.36 -11.37 9.66
CA ALA A 173 -6.13 -12.56 8.84
C ALA A 173 -5.43 -12.25 7.50
N LEU A 174 -5.35 -10.97 7.11
CA LEU A 174 -4.59 -10.55 5.94
C LEU A 174 -3.13 -10.32 6.35
N ASP A 175 -2.25 -11.25 5.96
CA ASP A 175 -0.83 -11.13 6.22
C ASP A 175 -0.21 -10.02 5.36
N ILE A 176 0.65 -9.19 5.96
CA ILE A 176 1.40 -8.14 5.26
C ILE A 176 2.88 -8.47 5.34
N PHE A 177 3.57 -8.44 4.21
CA PHE A 177 5.00 -8.74 4.09
C PHE A 177 5.74 -7.49 3.60
N TYR A 178 6.92 -7.22 4.14
CA TYR A 178 7.78 -6.13 3.67
C TYR A 178 9.10 -6.67 3.15
N TYR A 179 9.58 -6.07 2.06
CA TYR A 179 10.84 -6.44 1.43
C TYR A 179 11.44 -5.23 0.68
N MET A 180 12.66 -5.37 0.19
CA MET A 180 13.37 -4.37 -0.61
C MET A 180 13.54 -4.86 -2.05
N GLU A 181 13.92 -3.94 -2.94
CA GLU A 181 14.19 -4.23 -4.36
C GLU A 181 15.17 -5.41 -4.50
N GLY A 182 14.90 -6.29 -5.47
CA GLY A 182 15.71 -7.48 -5.70
C GLY A 182 15.38 -8.64 -4.75
N GLU A 183 14.14 -8.72 -4.25
CA GLU A 183 13.64 -9.80 -3.39
C GLU A 183 14.50 -10.00 -2.13
N GLN A 184 14.93 -8.89 -1.51
CA GLN A 184 15.74 -8.92 -0.29
C GLN A 184 14.86 -8.71 0.95
N PRO A 185 15.21 -9.30 2.12
CA PRO A 185 14.57 -8.99 3.39
C PRO A 185 14.54 -7.48 3.64
N LEU A 186 13.49 -6.96 4.27
CA LEU A 186 13.51 -5.56 4.72
C LEU A 186 14.61 -5.42 5.76
N SER A 187 15.62 -4.58 5.51
CA SER A 187 16.75 -4.39 6.42
C SER A 187 16.98 -2.91 6.68
N LEU A 188 16.75 -2.49 7.92
CA LEU A 188 16.88 -1.10 8.36
C LEU A 188 18.16 -0.96 9.20
N SER A 189 19.28 -0.72 8.51
CA SER A 189 20.61 -0.63 9.12
C SER A 189 20.75 0.52 10.13
N ASN A 190 19.97 1.60 9.96
CA ASN A 190 19.88 2.73 10.87
C ASN A 190 19.36 2.35 12.26
N ILE A 191 18.57 1.29 12.37
CA ILE A 191 18.01 0.78 13.63
C ILE A 191 18.46 -0.65 13.97
N GLY A 192 19.24 -1.29 13.09
CA GLY A 192 19.77 -2.63 13.30
C GLY A 192 18.73 -3.75 13.25
N MET A 193 17.59 -3.52 12.59
CA MET A 193 16.49 -4.47 12.49
C MET A 193 16.34 -5.03 11.07
N SER A 194 15.80 -6.24 10.96
CA SER A 194 15.49 -6.85 9.66
C SER A 194 14.32 -7.81 9.77
N TRP A 195 13.46 -7.82 8.75
CA TRP A 195 12.32 -8.71 8.63
C TRP A 195 12.47 -9.62 7.39
N PRO A 196 12.25 -10.93 7.54
CA PRO A 196 12.29 -11.86 6.41
C PRO A 196 11.13 -11.60 5.45
N MET A 197 11.36 -11.81 4.14
CA MET A 197 10.34 -11.59 3.11
C MET A 197 9.27 -12.70 3.08
N ASP A 198 9.56 -13.86 3.68
CA ASP A 198 8.72 -15.06 3.66
C ASP A 198 7.88 -15.26 4.92
N GLU A 199 7.99 -14.37 5.90
CA GLU A 199 7.13 -14.36 7.09
C GLU A 199 6.33 -13.05 7.19
N PRO A 200 5.08 -13.08 7.67
CA PRO A 200 4.30 -11.88 7.89
C PRO A 200 5.01 -10.93 8.85
N TYR A 201 4.89 -9.63 8.57
CA TYR A 201 5.48 -8.59 9.40
C TYR A 201 4.90 -8.61 10.80
N ILE A 202 5.82 -8.67 11.77
CA ILE A 202 5.58 -8.49 13.18
C ILE A 202 6.68 -7.56 13.67
N TRP A 203 6.31 -6.47 14.33
CA TRP A 203 7.27 -5.69 15.09
C TRP A 203 7.69 -6.50 16.32
N GLU A 204 8.90 -7.05 16.31
CA GLU A 204 9.46 -7.67 17.51
C GLU A 204 9.84 -6.53 18.44
N ASN A 205 9.10 -6.38 19.55
CA ASN A 205 9.41 -5.40 20.60
C ASN A 205 10.92 -5.43 20.87
N GLY A 206 11.62 -4.38 20.45
CA GLY A 206 13.06 -4.25 20.65
C GLY A 206 13.38 -4.49 22.11
N GLN A 207 14.18 -5.52 22.39
CA GLN A 207 14.64 -5.83 23.75
C GLN A 207 15.51 -4.73 24.34
#